data_AF-A0A1W9WDQ4-F1
#
_entry.id   AF-A0A1W9WDQ4-F1
#
_cell.length_a   1.000
_cell.length_b   1.000
_cell.length_c   1.000
_cell.angle_alpha   90.00
_cell.angle_beta   90.00
_cell.angle_gamma   90.00
#
_symmetry.space_group_name_H-M   'P 1'
#
loop_
_entity.id
_entity.type
_entity.pdbx_description
1 polymer ?
#
loop_
_entity_poly.entity_id
_entity_poly.type
_entity_poly.pdbx_seq_one_letter_code
_entity_poly.pdbx_strand_id
1 'polypeptide(L)'
;MIEELQQVFAALASGDLSQTITKNYVGSLEQLKNDVNATINKLTVVMSEIQKAAQAASSGDFSQRLDLSDKQGFFKTLSERLNRILDTFGQ
;
A
#
# COMPACT_ATOMS: atom_id res chain seq x y z
N MET A 1 18.51 -20.31 -4.72
CA MET A 1 19.10 -19.06 -4.14
C MET A 1 18.12 -17.89 -4.09
N ILE A 2 17.23 -17.73 -5.10
CA ILE A 2 16.24 -16.65 -5.20
C ILE A 2 14.78 -17.10 -4.96
N GLU A 3 14.57 -18.30 -4.38
CA GLU A 3 13.21 -18.85 -4.19
C GLU A 3 12.34 -17.95 -3.30
N GLU A 4 12.88 -17.38 -2.23
CA GLU A 4 12.13 -16.45 -1.36
C GLU A 4 11.72 -15.19 -2.14
N LEU A 5 12.60 -14.63 -2.98
CA LEU A 5 12.23 -13.53 -3.88
C LEU A 5 11.05 -13.93 -4.75
N GLN A 6 11.13 -15.07 -5.45
CA GLN A 6 10.07 -15.55 -6.32
C GLN A 6 8.74 -15.73 -5.58
N GLN A 7 8.78 -16.28 -4.36
CA GLN A 7 7.60 -16.45 -3.50
C GLN A 7 7.00 -15.10 -3.10
N VAL A 8 7.81 -14.14 -2.66
CA VAL A 8 7.33 -12.81 -2.26
C VAL A 8 6.78 -12.04 -3.47
N PHE A 9 7.41 -12.13 -4.64
CA PHE A 9 6.86 -11.54 -5.88
C PHE A 9 5.53 -12.18 -6.29
N ALA A 10 5.40 -13.50 -6.17
CA ALA A 10 4.14 -14.19 -6.45
C ALA A 10 3.03 -13.79 -5.45
N ALA A 11 3.37 -13.69 -4.16
CA ALA A 11 2.47 -13.20 -3.12
C ALA A 11 2.00 -11.77 -3.42
N LEU A 12 2.93 -10.86 -3.69
CA LEU A 12 2.64 -9.48 -4.08
C LEU A 12 1.75 -9.41 -5.33
N ALA A 13 2.04 -10.21 -6.36
CA ALA A 13 1.23 -10.27 -7.58
C ALA A 13 -0.20 -10.78 -7.32
N SER A 14 -0.39 -11.65 -6.33
CA SER A 14 -1.72 -12.10 -5.89
C SER A 14 -2.42 -11.13 -4.93
N GLY A 15 -1.75 -10.04 -4.54
CA GLY A 15 -2.27 -9.05 -3.59
C GLY A 15 -2.03 -9.39 -2.12
N ASP A 16 -1.23 -10.42 -1.82
CA ASP A 16 -0.78 -10.71 -0.46
C ASP A 16 0.39 -9.79 -0.08
N LEU A 17 0.08 -8.77 0.72
CA LEU A 17 1.03 -7.78 1.23
C LEU A 17 1.63 -8.15 2.58
N SER A 18 1.35 -9.36 3.10
CA SER A 18 1.88 -9.83 4.38
C SER A 18 3.29 -10.43 4.25
N GLN A 19 3.69 -10.81 3.05
CA GLN A 19 4.99 -11.43 2.78
C GLN A 19 6.08 -10.37 2.61
N THR A 20 7.26 -10.62 3.16
CA THR A 20 8.45 -9.78 2.96
C THR A 20 9.68 -10.66 2.78
N ILE A 21 10.71 -10.12 2.15
CA ILE A 21 11.98 -10.81 1.95
C ILE A 21 12.83 -10.65 3.22
N THR A 22 13.13 -11.76 3.88
CA THR A 22 13.87 -11.77 5.15
C THR A 22 15.30 -12.24 5.00
N LYS A 23 15.60 -13.02 3.96
CA LYS A 23 16.96 -13.51 3.71
C LYS A 23 17.92 -12.37 3.41
N ASN A 24 19.17 -12.57 3.78
CA ASN A 24 20.24 -11.63 3.47
C ASN A 24 20.84 -11.92 2.11
N TYR A 25 21.07 -10.87 1.33
CA TYR A 25 21.73 -10.91 0.04
C TYR A 25 22.94 -9.97 0.06
N VAL A 26 23.67 -9.94 -1.05
CA VAL A 26 24.83 -9.05 -1.23
C VAL A 26 24.68 -8.27 -2.53
N GLY A 27 25.23 -7.05 -2.54
CA GLY A 27 25.22 -6.18 -3.72
C GLY A 27 23.81 -5.87 -4.23
N SER A 28 23.62 -6.00 -5.55
CA SER A 28 22.36 -5.63 -6.22
C SER A 28 21.13 -6.39 -5.73
N LEU A 29 21.30 -7.60 -5.21
CA LEU A 29 20.18 -8.37 -4.66
C LEU A 29 19.72 -7.85 -3.29
N GLU A 30 20.61 -7.29 -2.49
CA GLU A 30 20.22 -6.64 -1.22
C GLU A 30 19.45 -5.34 -1.50
N GLN A 31 19.89 -4.57 -2.51
CA GLN A 31 19.15 -3.39 -2.96
C GLN A 31 17.74 -3.77 -3.46
N LEU A 32 17.66 -4.80 -4.32
CA LEU A 32 16.37 -5.28 -4.84
C LEU A 32 15.43 -5.73 -3.70
N LYS A 33 15.94 -6.48 -2.72
CA LYS A 33 15.18 -6.85 -1.51
C LYS A 33 14.62 -5.61 -0.80
N ASN A 34 15.45 -4.60 -0.59
CA ASN A 34 15.07 -3.39 0.13
C ASN A 34 13.98 -2.62 -0.63
N ASP A 35 14.13 -2.48 -1.95
CA ASP A 35 13.16 -1.80 -2.80
C ASP A 35 11.81 -2.54 -2.83
N VAL A 36 11.84 -3.87 -2.89
CA VAL A 36 10.63 -4.72 -2.83
C VAL A 36 9.95 -4.58 -1.47
N ASN A 37 10.68 -4.73 -0.36
CA ASN A 37 10.12 -4.60 0.97
C ASN A 37 9.56 -3.20 1.24
N ALA A 38 10.22 -2.14 0.75
CA ALA A 38 9.72 -0.78 0.82
C ALA A 38 8.42 -0.59 0.02
N THR A 39 8.34 -1.21 -1.17
CA THR A 39 7.14 -1.19 -2.00
C THR A 39 5.97 -1.89 -1.29
N ILE A 40 6.21 -3.08 -0.74
CA ILE A 40 5.19 -3.84 0.02
C ILE A 40 4.72 -3.02 1.22
N ASN A 41 5.64 -2.46 2.02
CA ASN A 41 5.28 -1.64 3.16
C ASN A 41 4.42 -0.42 2.77
N LYS A 42 4.81 0.30 1.71
CA LYS A 42 4.04 1.47 1.24
C LYS A 42 2.64 1.05 0.75
N LEU A 43 2.52 -0.07 0.04
CA LEU A 43 1.23 -0.63 -0.36
C LEU A 43 0.39 -0.99 0.86
N THR A 44 0.95 -1.69 1.86
CA THR A 44 0.24 -2.09 3.08
C THR A 44 -0.34 -0.88 3.82
N VAL A 45 0.45 0.18 4.00
CA VAL A 45 -0.01 1.40 4.67
C VAL A 45 -1.17 2.04 3.91
N VAL A 46 -1.03 2.25 2.61
CA VAL A 46 -2.06 2.91 1.80
C VAL A 46 -3.33 2.08 1.74
N MET A 47 -3.23 0.76 1.55
CA MET A 47 -4.39 -0.13 1.51
C MET A 47 -5.10 -0.19 2.87
N SER A 48 -4.37 -0.12 3.98
CA SER A 48 -4.97 -0.05 5.32
C SER A 48 -5.81 1.22 5.52
N GLU A 49 -5.31 2.37 5.06
CA GLU A 49 -6.05 3.63 5.12
C GLU A 49 -7.30 3.59 4.23
N ILE A 50 -7.17 3.06 3.01
CA ILE A 50 -8.30 2.88 2.08
C ILE A 50 -9.38 1.99 2.72
N GLN A 51 -8.98 0.86 3.32
CA GLN A 51 -9.90 -0.04 4.00
C GLN A 51 -10.64 0.66 5.15
N LYS A 52 -9.94 1.45 5.97
CA LYS A 52 -10.56 2.23 7.06
C LYS A 52 -11.57 3.25 6.53
N ALA A 53 -11.19 4.01 5.49
CA ALA A 53 -12.09 4.98 4.88
C ALA A 53 -13.32 4.32 4.24
N ALA A 54 -13.14 3.18 3.55
CA ALA A 54 -14.23 2.42 2.96
C ALA A 54 -15.17 1.85 4.04
N GLN A 55 -14.62 1.36 5.15
CA GLN A 55 -15.42 0.84 6.27
C GLN A 55 -16.25 1.95 6.93
N ALA A 56 -15.67 3.13 7.13
CA ALA A 56 -16.37 4.29 7.65
C ALA A 56 -17.50 4.74 6.71
N ALA A 57 -17.20 4.86 5.41
CA ALA A 57 -18.21 5.20 4.39
C ALA A 57 -19.35 4.17 4.34
N SER A 58 -19.03 2.87 4.46
CA SER A 58 -20.04 1.81 4.54
C SER A 58 -20.91 1.90 5.80
N SER A 59 -20.44 2.55 6.86
CA SER A 59 -21.22 2.86 8.06
C SER A 59 -21.92 4.22 8.00
N GLY A 60 -21.86 4.92 6.87
CA GLY A 60 -22.44 6.26 6.68
C GLY A 60 -21.55 7.41 7.13
N ASP A 61 -20.35 7.14 7.63
CA ASP A 61 -19.36 8.16 7.98
C ASP A 61 -18.48 8.49 6.76
N PHE A 62 -18.84 9.57 6.06
CA PHE A 62 -18.07 10.13 4.96
C PHE A 62 -17.11 11.24 5.39
N SER A 63 -16.81 11.38 6.69
CA SER A 63 -15.89 12.42 7.21
C SER A 63 -14.44 11.97 7.29
N GLN A 64 -14.17 10.65 7.26
CA GLN A 64 -12.81 10.12 7.26
C GLN A 64 -12.06 10.53 6.00
N ARG A 65 -10.81 10.97 6.12
CA ARG A 65 -9.97 11.36 4.99
C ARG A 65 -8.67 10.58 5.01
N LEU A 66 -8.15 10.28 3.82
CA LEU A 66 -6.81 9.74 3.66
C LEU A 66 -5.79 10.87 3.82
N ASP A 67 -4.78 10.64 4.64
CA ASP A 67 -3.64 11.56 4.80
C ASP A 67 -2.87 11.68 3.48
N LEU A 68 -2.35 12.85 3.15
CA LEU A 68 -1.57 13.09 1.94
C LEU A 68 -0.10 13.42 2.22
N SER A 69 0.27 13.65 3.48
CA SER A 69 1.54 14.26 3.88
C SER A 69 2.76 13.48 3.39
N ASP A 70 2.73 12.15 3.49
CA ASP A 70 3.84 11.26 3.12
C ASP A 70 3.60 10.45 1.83
N LYS A 71 2.68 10.94 0.98
CA LYS A 71 2.29 10.30 -0.27
C LYS A 71 2.80 11.09 -1.47
N GLN A 72 3.33 10.38 -2.46
CA GLN A 72 3.82 10.94 -3.71
C GLN A 72 3.36 10.10 -4.91
N GLY A 73 3.42 10.69 -6.10
CA GLY A 73 3.08 10.02 -7.36
C GLY A 73 1.71 9.35 -7.32
N PHE A 74 1.67 8.07 -7.72
CA PHE A 74 0.46 7.27 -7.78
C PHE A 74 -0.36 7.29 -6.49
N PHE A 75 0.27 7.07 -5.33
CA PHE A 75 -0.42 6.97 -4.04
C PHE A 75 -1.07 8.29 -3.63
N LYS A 76 -0.43 9.42 -3.92
CA LYS A 76 -1.00 10.74 -3.67
C LYS A 76 -2.23 10.95 -4.54
N THR A 77 -2.10 10.72 -5.85
CA THR A 77 -3.21 10.88 -6.79
C THR A 77 -4.39 9.97 -6.45
N LEU A 78 -4.15 8.72 -6.04
CA LEU A 78 -5.20 7.80 -5.59
C LEU A 78 -5.92 8.33 -4.35
N SER A 79 -5.16 8.77 -3.34
CA SER A 79 -5.72 9.27 -2.08
C SER A 79 -6.50 10.57 -2.27
N GLU A 80 -6.01 11.48 -3.11
CA GLU A 80 -6.73 12.71 -3.49
C GLU A 80 -8.07 12.40 -4.18
N ARG A 81 -8.09 11.42 -5.09
CA ARG A 81 -9.32 11.01 -5.78
C ARG A 81 -10.34 10.41 -4.81
N LEU A 82 -9.90 9.59 -3.87
CA LEU A 82 -10.78 9.02 -2.84
C LEU A 82 -11.34 10.10 -1.91
N ASN A 83 -10.52 11.04 -1.46
CA ASN A 83 -10.99 12.16 -0.65
C ASN A 83 -12.09 12.97 -1.38
N ARG A 84 -11.94 13.23 -2.69
CA ARG A 84 -12.98 13.90 -3.49
C ARG A 84 -14.29 13.12 -3.57
N ILE A 85 -14.21 11.80 -3.65
CA ILE A 85 -15.41 10.94 -3.62
C ILE A 85 -16.10 11.09 -2.28
N LEU A 86 -15.36 11.02 -1.17
CA LEU A 86 -15.90 11.17 0.18
C LEU A 86 -16.52 12.56 0.40
N ASP A 87 -15.92 13.62 -0.15
CA ASP A 87 -16.47 14.97 -0.11
C ASP A 87 -17.80 15.11 -0.87
N THR A 88 -18.02 14.30 -1.91
CA THR A 88 -19.26 14.35 -2.72
C THR A 88 -20.46 13.82 -1.94
N PHE A 89 -20.25 12.83 -1.06
CA PHE A 89 -21.31 12.21 -0.26
C PHE A 89 -21.47 12.83 1.13
N GLY A 90 -20.47 13.59 1.59
CA GLY A 90 -20.49 14.28 2.88
C GLY A 90 -21.14 15.68 2.85
N GLN A 91 -21.64 16.14 1.71
CA GLN A 91 -22.38 17.40 1.55
C GLN A 91 -23.89 17.21 1.68
#